data_AF-A0A1G9F3S0-F1
#
_entry.id   AF-A0A1G9F3S0-F1
#
_cell.length_a   1.000
_cell.length_b   1.000
_cell.length_c   1.000
_cell.angle_alpha   90.00
_cell.angle_beta   90.00
_cell.angle_gamma   90.00
#
_symmetry.space_group_name_H-M   'P 1'
#
loop_
_entity.id
_entity.type
_entity.pdbx_description
1 polymer ?
#
loop_
_entity_poly.entity_id
_entity_poly.type
_entity_poly.pdbx_seq_one_letter_code
_entity_poly.pdbx_strand_id
1 'polypeptide(L)'
;PYVSSGSYIHKMSNYCSGCRYNVKEKTGDDACPFNSLYWNFLAEKREHFEGNQRMAMMLSTLDKLDEDGLDKLRDRALQVVANPKDY
;
A
#
# COMPACT_ATOMS: atom_id res chain seq x y z
N PRO A 1 -0.66 12.14 8.18
CA PRO A 1 0.64 11.43 8.04
C PRO A 1 1.17 11.59 6.61
N TYR A 2 2.48 11.69 6.40
CA TYR A 2 3.10 11.68 5.06
C TYR A 2 3.45 10.25 4.66
N VAL A 3 2.43 9.51 4.27
CA VAL A 3 2.56 8.17 3.70
C VAL A 3 1.88 8.15 2.34
N SER A 4 2.45 7.40 1.41
CA SER A 4 1.91 7.29 0.05
C SER A 4 2.18 5.91 -0.53
N SER A 5 1.28 5.45 -1.38
CA SER A 5 1.49 4.26 -2.20
C SER A 5 2.45 4.54 -3.37
N GLY A 6 2.76 3.51 -4.15
CA GLY A 6 3.55 3.65 -5.38
C GLY A 6 2.92 4.60 -6.40
N SER A 7 1.60 4.83 -6.34
CA SER A 7 0.91 5.77 -7.23
C SER A 7 1.44 7.20 -7.12
N TYR A 8 1.86 7.64 -5.93
CA TYR A 8 2.47 8.95 -5.74
C TYR A 8 3.85 9.02 -6.39
N ILE A 9 4.69 7.98 -6.17
CA ILE A 9 6.01 7.86 -6.79
C ILE A 9 5.88 7.88 -8.31
N HIS A 10 4.92 7.15 -8.88
CA HIS A 10 4.69 7.14 -10.32
C HIS A 10 4.29 8.52 -10.87
N LYS A 11 3.45 9.26 -10.15
CA LYS A 11 2.99 10.59 -10.59
C LYS A 11 4.10 11.65 -10.50
N MET A 12 4.97 11.53 -9.50
CA MET A 12 5.97 12.56 -9.16
C MET A 12 7.39 12.23 -9.65
N SER A 13 7.60 11.06 -10.26
CA SER A 13 8.91 10.61 -10.73
C SER A 13 8.81 9.77 -12.01
N ASN A 14 9.97 9.46 -12.58
CA ASN A 14 10.13 8.54 -13.71
C ASN A 14 10.62 7.14 -13.29
N TYR A 15 10.74 6.84 -11.99
CA TYR A 15 11.32 5.57 -11.53
C TYR A 15 10.47 4.34 -11.91
N CYS A 16 9.16 4.50 -12.05
CA CYS A 16 8.27 3.39 -12.34
C CYS A 16 8.34 2.88 -13.79
N SER A 17 8.92 3.63 -14.74
CA SER A 17 8.92 3.23 -16.16
C SER A 17 9.88 2.09 -16.48
N GLY A 18 10.96 1.94 -15.70
CA GLY A 18 11.94 0.85 -15.82
C GLY A 18 12.00 -0.04 -14.58
N CYS A 19 11.02 0.07 -13.69
CA CYS A 19 10.97 -0.73 -12.47
C CYS A 19 10.53 -2.17 -12.78
N ARG A 20 11.09 -3.14 -12.06
CA ARG A 20 10.65 -4.54 -12.12
C ARG A 20 9.17 -4.69 -11.73
N TYR A 21 8.69 -3.84 -10.82
CA TYR A 21 7.34 -3.94 -10.29
C TYR A 21 6.34 -3.06 -11.04
N ASN A 22 5.13 -3.59 -11.18
CA ASN A 22 3.98 -2.86 -11.70
C ASN A 22 3.34 -2.01 -10.60
N VAL A 23 3.40 -0.70 -10.76
CA VAL A 23 2.81 0.27 -9.81
C VAL A 23 1.28 0.27 -9.79
N LYS A 24 0.64 -0.26 -10.83
CA LYS A 24 -0.83 -0.35 -10.91
C LYS A 24 -1.37 -1.56 -10.17
N GLU A 25 -0.55 -2.59 -9.98
CA GLU A 25 -0.91 -3.80 -9.26
C GLU A 25 -0.77 -3.58 -7.75
N LYS A 26 -1.77 -4.03 -7.00
CA LYS A 26 -1.82 -3.91 -5.54
C LYS A 26 -1.34 -5.19 -4.85
N THR A 27 -1.56 -6.33 -5.49
CA THR A 27 -1.26 -7.69 -5.00
C THR A 27 -0.64 -8.51 -6.14
N GLY A 28 0.05 -9.60 -5.81
CA GLY A 28 0.81 -10.42 -6.75
C GLY A 28 2.32 -10.20 -6.67
N ASP A 29 3.08 -11.06 -7.34
CA ASP A 29 4.54 -11.10 -7.24
C ASP A 29 5.20 -9.86 -7.88
N ASP A 30 4.61 -9.34 -8.96
CA ASP A 30 5.08 -8.15 -9.67
C ASP A 30 4.48 -6.85 -9.11
N ALA A 31 3.60 -6.91 -8.10
CA ALA A 31 3.01 -5.72 -7.52
C ALA A 31 4.04 -4.86 -6.78
N CYS A 32 3.95 -3.54 -6.95
CA CYS A 32 4.81 -2.59 -6.25
C CYS A 32 4.71 -2.78 -4.72
N PRO A 33 5.85 -3.01 -4.01
CA PRO A 33 5.85 -3.23 -2.56
C PRO A 33 5.20 -2.09 -1.78
N PHE A 34 5.37 -0.84 -2.22
CA PHE A 34 4.76 0.33 -1.57
C PHE A 34 3.23 0.30 -1.55
N ASN A 35 2.58 -0.39 -2.49
CA ASN A 35 1.12 -0.49 -2.50
C ASN A 35 0.61 -1.35 -1.34
N SER A 36 1.18 -2.54 -1.15
CA SER A 36 0.83 -3.43 -0.03
C SER A 36 1.19 -2.82 1.32
N LEU A 37 2.40 -2.27 1.45
CA LEU A 37 2.86 -1.59 2.67
C LEU A 37 1.94 -0.43 3.06
N TYR A 38 1.52 0.38 2.10
CA TYR A 38 0.65 1.53 2.35
C TYR A 38 -0.71 1.11 2.93
N TRP A 39 -1.39 0.15 2.28
CA TRP A 39 -2.70 -0.29 2.75
C TRP A 39 -2.62 -1.06 4.07
N ASN A 40 -1.60 -1.90 4.25
CA ASN A 40 -1.34 -2.58 5.53
C ASN A 40 -1.11 -1.57 6.67
N PHE A 41 -0.31 -0.53 6.44
CA PHE A 41 -0.07 0.52 7.43
C PHE A 41 -1.36 1.26 7.82
N LEU A 42 -2.23 1.57 6.85
CA LEU A 42 -3.51 2.22 7.14
C LEU A 42 -4.46 1.31 7.92
N ALA A 43 -4.48 0.02 7.62
CA ALA A 43 -5.28 -0.96 8.35
C ALA A 43 -4.79 -1.12 9.79
N GLU A 44 -3.48 -1.29 9.99
CA GLU A 44 -2.87 -1.46 11.31
C GLU A 44 -3.03 -0.21 12.19
N LYS A 45 -2.98 0.98 11.59
CA LYS A 45 -3.10 2.27 12.30
C LYS A 45 -4.48 2.92 12.17
N ARG A 46 -5.51 2.14 11.85
CA ARG A 46 -6.88 2.63 11.65
C ARG A 46 -7.37 3.47 12.84
N GLU A 47 -7.30 2.92 14.04
CA GLU A 47 -7.76 3.58 15.28
C GLU A 47 -7.03 4.91 15.52
N HIS A 48 -5.74 4.96 15.20
CA HIS A 48 -4.95 6.18 15.34
C HIS A 48 -5.36 7.28 14.33
N PHE A 49 -5.91 6.90 13.18
CA PHE A 49 -6.29 7.83 12.11
C PHE A 49 -7.78 8.13 12.02
N GLU A 50 -8.64 7.48 12.82
CA GLU A 50 -10.10 7.63 12.78
C GLU A 50 -10.54 9.09 12.97
N GLY A 51 -9.88 9.85 13.86
CA GLY A 51 -10.15 11.27 14.07
C GLY A 51 -9.53 12.23 13.04
N ASN A 52 -8.73 11.73 12.09
CA ASN A 52 -7.99 12.56 11.15
C ASN A 52 -8.77 12.77 9.84
N GLN A 53 -9.34 13.96 9.67
CA GLN A 53 -10.13 14.34 8.49
C GLN A 53 -9.39 14.15 7.16
N ARG A 54 -8.06 14.32 7.13
CA ARG A 54 -7.24 14.10 5.92
C ARG A 54 -7.23 12.63 5.51
N MET A 55 -7.38 11.71 6.46
CA MET A 55 -7.32 10.26 6.23
C MET A 55 -8.70 9.65 5.98
N ALA A 56 -9.79 10.38 6.23
CA ALA A 56 -11.16 9.87 6.14
C ALA A 56 -11.46 9.19 4.80
N MET A 57 -11.05 9.80 3.68
CA MET A 57 -11.26 9.23 2.34
C MET A 57 -10.48 7.91 2.14
N MET A 58 -9.24 7.85 2.61
CA MET A 58 -8.40 6.66 2.50
C MET A 58 -8.94 5.53 3.36
N LEU A 59 -9.40 5.81 4.58
CA LEU A 59 -10.04 4.83 5.46
C LEU A 59 -11.36 4.33 4.87
N SER A 60 -12.19 5.22 4.30
CA SER A 60 -13.40 4.80 3.58
C SER A 60 -13.10 3.96 2.33
N THR A 61 -11.94 4.15 1.70
CA THR A 61 -11.51 3.31 0.57
C THR A 61 -11.04 1.94 1.06
N LEU A 62 -10.36 1.90 2.22
CA LEU A 62 -9.99 0.66 2.89
C LEU A 62 -11.24 -0.16 3.28
N ASP A 63 -12.30 0.50 3.75
CA ASP A 63 -13.58 -0.14 4.10
C ASP A 63 -14.31 -0.79 2.93
N LYS A 64 -14.02 -0.33 1.71
CA LYS A 64 -14.58 -0.90 0.47
C LYS A 64 -13.76 -2.07 -0.05
N LEU A 65 -12.58 -2.30 0.50
CA LEU A 65 -11.79 -3.47 0.18
C LEU A 65 -12.42 -4.66 0.90
N ASP A 66 -12.59 -5.76 0.19
CA ASP A 66 -13.06 -7.01 0.77
C ASP A 66 -12.00 -7.59 1.72
N GLU A 67 -12.45 -8.43 2.66
CA GLU A 67 -11.55 -9.07 3.64
C GLU A 67 -10.45 -9.88 2.94
N ASP A 68 -10.79 -10.60 1.86
CA ASP A 68 -9.82 -11.36 1.04
C ASP A 68 -8.77 -10.45 0.38
N GLY A 69 -9.18 -9.28 -0.12
CA GLY A 69 -8.27 -8.29 -0.67
C GLY A 69 -7.33 -7.70 0.39
N LEU A 70 -7.85 -7.48 1.60
CA LEU A 70 -7.05 -6.95 2.71
C LEU A 70 -6.03 -7.97 3.22
N ASP A 71 -6.43 -9.23 3.37
CA ASP A 71 -5.54 -10.30 3.79
C ASP A 71 -4.39 -10.49 2.78
N LYS A 72 -4.67 -10.48 1.48
CA LYS A 72 -3.62 -10.53 0.45
C LYS A 72 -2.63 -9.37 0.53
N LEU A 73 -3.11 -8.16 0.82
CA LEU A 73 -2.25 -7.00 1.01
C LEU A 73 -1.40 -7.12 2.27
N ARG A 74 -1.99 -7.63 3.36
CA ARG A 74 -1.30 -7.86 4.63
C ARG A 74 -0.21 -8.92 4.47
N ASP A 75 -0.52 -10.06 3.87
CA ASP A 75 0.45 -11.14 3.63
C ASP A 75 1.63 -10.65 2.80
N ARG A 76 1.33 -9.91 1.71
CA ARG A 76 2.38 -9.32 0.88
C ARG A 76 3.22 -8.31 1.64
N ALA A 77 2.59 -7.43 2.43
CA ALA A 77 3.30 -6.45 3.25
C ALA A 77 4.22 -7.13 4.26
N LEU A 78 3.78 -8.21 4.92
CA LEU A 78 4.58 -8.97 5.86
C LEU A 78 5.79 -9.64 5.18
N GLN A 79 5.62 -10.19 3.98
CA GLN A 79 6.74 -10.72 3.19
C GLN A 79 7.80 -9.66 2.86
N VAL A 80 7.34 -8.45 2.48
CA VAL A 80 8.22 -7.32 2.18
C VAL A 80 8.95 -6.82 3.43
N VAL A 81 8.25 -6.70 4.56
CA VAL A 81 8.84 -6.28 5.84
C VAL A 81 9.84 -7.31 6.37
N ALA A 82 9.58 -8.60 6.17
CA ALA A 82 10.49 -9.66 6.58
C ALA A 82 11.79 -9.67 5.76
N ASN A 83 11.71 -9.33 4.46
CA ASN A 83 12.84 -9.41 3.54
C ASN A 83 13.02 -8.13 2.70
N PRO A 84 13.21 -6.95 3.32
CA PRO A 84 13.15 -5.66 2.61
C PRO A 84 14.27 -5.45 1.61
N LYS A 85 15.34 -6.25 1.67
CA LYS A 85 16.48 -6.18 0.73
C LYS A 85 16.22 -6.94 -0.58
N ASP A 86 15.23 -7.83 -0.57
CA ASP A 86 14.90 -8.66 -1.73
C ASP A 86 13.93 -7.94 -2.69
N TYR A 87 13.46 -6.77 -2.27
CA TYR A 87 12.46 -5.98 -2.98
C TYR A 87 13.03 -4.72 -3.60
#